data_AF-A0A7K3UH12-F1
#
_entry.id   AF-A0A7K3UH12-F1
#
_cell.length_a   1.000
_cell.length_b   1.000
_cell.length_c   1.000
_cell.angle_alpha   90.00
_cell.angle_beta   90.00
_cell.angle_gamma   90.00
#
_symmetry.space_group_name_H-M   'P 1'
#
loop_
_entity.id
_entity.type
_entity.pdbx_description
1 polymer ?
#
loop_
_entity_poly.entity_id
_entity_poly.type
_entity_poly.pdbx_seq_one_letter_code
_entity_poly.pdbx_strand_id
1 'polypeptide(L)'
;MKLRILGAMALILSAAAHVQADDRTAAAMFFRDVTKSTCGFKMTPESAIKAATALGMSDLISDPGLLAVSAVCEEVKKGNKGKTIEIRVPDNRKVMRKVILERAKWWQE
;
A
#
# COMPACT_ATOMS: atom_id res chain seq x y z
N MET A 1 45.72 -37.77 -20.30
CA MET A 1 45.04 -37.09 -19.17
C MET A 1 44.64 -35.69 -19.60
N LYS A 2 43.34 -35.38 -19.73
CA LYS A 2 42.86 -34.04 -20.08
C LYS A 2 41.51 -33.73 -19.45
N LEU A 3 41.44 -32.50 -18.93
CA LEU A 3 40.26 -31.66 -18.62
C LEU A 3 39.41 -32.01 -17.39
N ARG A 4 39.81 -31.40 -16.25
CA ARG A 4 38.92 -31.05 -15.14
C ARG A 4 38.65 -29.56 -15.18
N ILE A 5 37.57 -29.13 -15.83
CA ILE A 5 36.93 -27.85 -15.55
C ILE A 5 35.46 -28.07 -15.83
N LEU A 6 34.61 -27.94 -14.81
CA LEU A 6 33.24 -27.45 -14.93
C LEU A 6 32.79 -27.12 -13.50
N GLY A 7 33.25 -25.95 -13.05
CA GLY A 7 32.78 -25.31 -11.85
C GLY A 7 31.42 -24.64 -12.07
N ALA A 8 30.68 -24.55 -10.97
CA ALA A 8 29.68 -23.54 -10.64
C ALA A 8 28.59 -23.25 -11.68
N MET A 9 27.45 -23.91 -11.53
CA MET A 9 26.16 -23.35 -11.92
C MET A 9 25.47 -22.79 -10.68
N ALA A 10 25.82 -21.56 -10.30
CA ALA A 10 25.02 -20.75 -9.38
C ALA A 10 24.19 -19.77 -10.22
N LEU A 11 23.09 -20.25 -10.77
CA LEU A 11 22.16 -19.43 -11.55
C LEU A 11 21.28 -18.61 -10.60
N ILE A 12 21.78 -17.41 -10.30
CA ILE A 12 21.10 -16.12 -10.19
C ILE A 12 19.56 -16.19 -10.19
N LEU A 13 18.96 -16.01 -9.01
CA LEU A 13 17.55 -15.66 -8.81
C LEU A 13 17.47 -14.34 -8.03
N SER A 14 17.87 -13.23 -8.65
CA SER A 14 17.79 -11.89 -8.03
C SER A 14 16.97 -10.86 -8.82
N ALA A 15 16.28 -11.23 -9.90
CA ALA A 15 15.57 -10.26 -10.75
C ALA A 15 14.09 -10.03 -10.37
N ALA A 16 13.47 -10.87 -9.53
CA ALA A 16 12.03 -10.77 -9.22
C ALA A 16 11.68 -9.77 -8.10
N ALA A 17 12.66 -9.34 -7.29
CA ALA A 17 12.39 -8.47 -6.13
C ALA A 17 12.13 -7.00 -6.52
N HIS A 18 12.65 -6.55 -7.66
CA HIS A 18 12.55 -5.14 -8.07
C HIS A 18 11.19 -4.78 -8.68
N VAL A 19 10.58 -5.67 -9.49
CA VAL A 19 9.24 -5.44 -10.06
C VAL A 19 8.17 -5.33 -8.97
N GLN A 20 8.23 -6.21 -7.97
CA GLN A 20 7.18 -6.30 -6.95
C GLN A 20 7.25 -5.17 -5.89
N ALA A 21 8.39 -4.49 -5.78
CA ALA A 21 8.55 -3.32 -4.92
C ALA A 21 8.02 -2.04 -5.60
N ASP A 22 8.17 -1.94 -6.92
CA ASP A 22 7.69 -0.82 -7.74
C ASP A 22 6.15 -0.80 -7.76
N ASP A 23 5.54 -1.96 -8.00
CA ASP A 23 4.07 -2.09 -8.06
C ASP A 23 3.36 -1.71 -6.75
N ARG A 24 3.95 -2.08 -5.60
CA ARG A 24 3.40 -1.73 -4.27
C ARG A 24 3.49 -0.24 -4.00
N THR A 25 4.55 0.40 -4.45
CA THR A 25 4.75 1.84 -4.29
C THR A 25 3.74 2.60 -5.17
N ALA A 26 3.53 2.13 -6.40
CA ALA A 26 2.50 2.67 -7.29
C ALA A 26 1.08 2.53 -6.67
N ALA A 27 0.75 1.36 -6.12
CA ALA A 27 -0.53 1.13 -5.45
C ALA A 27 -0.72 2.04 -4.22
N ALA A 28 0.32 2.24 -3.41
CA ALA A 28 0.28 3.15 -2.27
C ALA A 28 0.04 4.62 -2.69
N MET A 29 0.73 5.07 -3.74
CA MET A 29 0.57 6.43 -4.27
C MET A 29 -0.83 6.63 -4.86
N PHE A 30 -1.33 5.65 -5.60
CA PHE A 30 -2.69 5.67 -6.13
C PHE A 30 -3.74 5.72 -5.01
N PHE A 31 -3.61 4.87 -3.99
CA PHE A 31 -4.50 4.89 -2.83
C PHE A 31 -4.55 6.27 -2.17
N ARG A 32 -3.38 6.89 -1.97
CA ARG A 32 -3.27 8.25 -1.43
C ARG A 32 -3.93 9.29 -2.32
N ASP A 33 -3.72 9.24 -3.63
CA ASP A 33 -4.24 10.26 -4.55
C ASP A 33 -5.75 10.12 -4.75
N VAL A 34 -6.27 8.89 -4.82
CA VAL A 34 -7.71 8.63 -4.93
C VAL A 34 -8.44 9.04 -3.66
N THR A 35 -7.94 8.71 -2.47
CA THR A 35 -8.57 9.16 -1.21
C THR A 35 -8.57 10.68 -1.06
N LYS A 36 -7.48 11.35 -1.48
CA LYS A 36 -7.42 12.81 -1.56
C LYS A 36 -8.47 13.36 -2.52
N SER A 37 -8.57 12.82 -3.73
CA SER A 37 -9.49 13.34 -4.75
C SER A 37 -10.97 13.04 -4.44
N THR A 38 -11.25 11.87 -3.87
CA THR A 38 -12.63 11.38 -3.69
C THR A 38 -13.29 11.96 -2.44
N CYS A 39 -12.54 12.12 -1.35
CA CYS A 39 -13.10 12.59 -0.09
C CYS A 39 -12.19 13.55 0.70
N GLY A 40 -11.15 14.10 0.06
CA GLY A 40 -10.31 15.13 0.69
C GLY A 40 -9.39 14.61 1.79
N PHE A 41 -9.25 13.29 1.96
CA PHE A 41 -8.33 12.74 2.95
C PHE A 41 -6.90 12.83 2.45
N LYS A 42 -6.09 13.69 3.07
CA LYS A 42 -4.69 13.90 2.71
C LYS A 42 -3.80 13.12 3.65
N MET A 43 -3.47 11.88 3.29
CA MET A 43 -2.57 11.05 4.09
C MET A 43 -1.08 11.34 3.81
N THR A 44 -0.22 10.98 4.76
CA THR A 44 1.23 10.98 4.54
C THR A 44 1.63 9.86 3.56
N PRO A 45 2.69 10.05 2.75
CA PRO A 45 3.21 8.98 1.90
C PRO A 45 3.59 7.72 2.69
N GLU A 46 4.20 7.90 3.87
CA GLU A 46 4.60 6.80 4.73
C GLU A 46 3.39 6.00 5.24
N SER A 47 2.31 6.69 5.57
CA SER A 47 1.05 6.05 5.98
C SER A 47 0.41 5.27 4.83
N ALA A 48 0.44 5.83 3.61
CA ALA A 48 -0.05 5.13 2.42
C ALA A 48 0.72 3.84 2.14
N ILE A 49 2.05 3.88 2.23
CA ILE A 49 2.92 2.71 2.03
C ILE A 49 2.66 1.65 3.10
N LYS A 50 2.56 2.05 4.37
CA LYS A 50 2.23 1.12 5.47
C LYS A 50 0.86 0.46 5.25
N ALA A 51 -0.15 1.24 4.86
CA ALA A 51 -1.48 0.73 4.60
C ALA A 51 -1.51 -0.24 3.41
N ALA A 52 -0.91 0.14 2.29
CA ALA A 52 -0.80 -0.71 1.10
C ALA A 52 -0.10 -2.03 1.43
N THR A 53 0.99 -1.98 2.21
CA THR A 53 1.72 -3.16 2.66
C THR A 53 0.86 -4.05 3.57
N ALA A 54 0.21 -3.46 4.57
CA ALA A 54 -0.61 -4.20 5.53
C ALA A 54 -1.84 -4.86 4.89
N LEU A 55 -2.39 -4.23 3.86
CA LEU A 55 -3.56 -4.73 3.12
C LEU A 55 -3.17 -5.62 1.93
N GLY A 56 -1.89 -5.70 1.60
CA GLY A 56 -1.39 -6.49 0.48
C GLY A 56 -1.82 -5.94 -0.88
N MET A 57 -1.89 -4.61 -1.01
CA MET A 57 -2.15 -3.94 -2.29
C MET A 57 -0.95 -4.17 -3.22
N SER A 58 -1.17 -4.87 -4.32
CA SER A 58 -0.15 -5.19 -5.32
C SER A 58 -0.42 -4.56 -6.68
N ASP A 59 -1.61 -4.00 -6.88
CA ASP A 59 -2.00 -3.33 -8.11
C ASP A 59 -2.98 -2.18 -7.80
N LEU A 60 -3.22 -1.34 -8.81
CA LEU A 60 -4.01 -0.11 -8.69
C LEU A 60 -5.52 -0.36 -8.48
N ILE A 61 -6.02 -1.54 -8.85
CA ILE A 61 -7.46 -1.89 -8.85
C ILE A 61 -7.67 -3.19 -8.08
N SER A 62 -6.94 -3.34 -6.98
CA SER A 62 -7.07 -4.51 -6.13
C SER A 62 -8.25 -4.29 -5.20
N ASP A 63 -9.04 -5.34 -4.99
CA ASP A 63 -10.20 -5.36 -4.10
C ASP A 63 -9.95 -4.69 -2.72
N PRO A 64 -8.82 -4.93 -2.01
CA PRO A 64 -8.52 -4.21 -0.77
C PRO A 64 -8.31 -2.70 -0.92
N GLY A 65 -7.82 -2.23 -2.07
CA GLY A 65 -7.58 -0.81 -2.34
C GLY A 65 -8.87 0.00 -2.41
N LEU A 66 -9.86 -0.47 -3.19
CA LEU A 66 -11.15 0.21 -3.32
C LEU A 66 -11.95 0.20 -2.02
N LEU A 67 -11.93 -0.93 -1.29
CA LEU A 67 -12.55 -1.02 0.03
C LEU A 67 -11.90 -0.07 1.04
N ALA A 68 -10.56 0.04 1.03
CA ALA A 68 -9.85 0.99 1.87
C ALA A 68 -10.24 2.44 1.54
N VAL A 69 -10.36 2.81 0.25
CA VAL A 69 -10.84 4.14 -0.15
C VAL A 69 -12.22 4.43 0.42
N SER A 70 -13.17 3.49 0.26
CA SER A 70 -14.54 3.64 0.77
C SER A 70 -14.53 3.86 2.29
N ALA A 71 -13.81 3.01 3.03
CA ALA A 71 -13.73 3.11 4.49
C ALA A 71 -13.12 4.44 4.96
N VAL A 72 -12.09 4.94 4.28
CA VAL A 72 -11.52 6.27 4.54
C VAL A 72 -12.56 7.36 4.35
N CYS A 73 -13.28 7.32 3.23
CA CYS A 73 -14.26 8.33 2.91
C CYS A 73 -15.47 8.31 3.85
N GLU A 74 -15.87 7.14 4.35
CA GLU A 74 -16.86 7.03 5.42
C GLU A 74 -16.38 7.70 6.72
N GLU A 75 -15.13 7.46 7.14
CA GLU A 75 -14.57 8.12 8.33
C GLU A 75 -14.49 9.63 8.17
N VAL A 76 -14.13 10.13 6.98
CA VAL A 76 -14.15 11.56 6.71
C VAL A 76 -15.58 12.12 6.73
N LYS A 77 -16.55 11.42 6.14
CA LYS A 77 -17.97 11.83 6.16
C LYS A 77 -18.56 11.88 7.57
N LYS A 78 -18.11 11.00 8.48
CA LYS A 78 -18.46 11.06 9.91
C LYS A 78 -17.88 12.28 10.64
N GLY A 79 -17.12 13.13 9.94
CA GLY A 79 -16.52 14.34 10.51
C GLY A 79 -15.22 14.08 11.26
N ASN A 80 -14.54 12.95 11.01
CA ASN A 80 -13.28 12.65 11.66
C ASN A 80 -12.16 13.60 11.18
N LYS A 81 -11.93 14.65 11.98
CA LYS A 81 -10.86 15.64 11.79
C LYS A 81 -9.56 15.28 12.54
N GLY A 82 -9.48 14.06 13.09
CA GLY A 82 -8.31 13.58 13.80
C GLY A 82 -7.03 13.64 12.95
N LYS A 83 -5.89 13.73 13.64
CA LYS A 83 -4.56 13.56 13.03
C LYS A 83 -4.39 12.15 12.45
N THR A 84 -5.18 11.20 12.94
CA THR A 84 -5.25 9.84 12.43
C THR A 84 -6.70 9.40 12.27
N ILE A 85 -6.94 8.48 11.33
CA ILE A 85 -8.19 7.72 11.24
C ILE A 85 -7.86 6.23 11.27
N GLU A 86 -8.76 5.43 11.82
CA GLU A 86 -8.63 3.98 11.81
C GLU A 86 -9.67 3.41 10.84
N ILE A 87 -9.22 2.52 9.96
CA ILE A 87 -10.11 1.77 9.07
C ILE A 87 -9.95 0.28 9.31
N ARG A 88 -11.02 -0.47 9.04
CA ARG A 88 -11.01 -1.93 9.12
C ARG A 88 -11.54 -2.52 7.82
N VAL A 89 -10.65 -3.14 7.04
CA VAL A 89 -10.96 -3.71 5.72
C VAL A 89 -10.25 -5.06 5.54
N PRO A 90 -10.76 -5.97 4.72
CA PRO A 90 -10.06 -7.21 4.41
C PRO A 90 -8.75 -6.94 3.66
N ASP A 91 -7.69 -7.69 3.99
CA ASP A 91 -6.48 -7.76 3.16
C ASP A 91 -6.71 -8.61 1.90
N ASN A 92 -5.69 -8.72 1.05
CA ASN A 92 -5.70 -9.57 -0.14
C ASN A 92 -5.94 -11.08 0.13
N ARG A 93 -5.88 -11.54 1.39
CA ARG A 93 -6.23 -12.89 1.83
C ARG A 93 -7.61 -12.95 2.49
N LYS A 94 -8.41 -11.89 2.37
CA LYS A 94 -9.75 -11.73 2.96
C LYS A 94 -9.75 -11.73 4.49
N VAL A 95 -8.61 -11.47 5.12
CA VAL A 95 -8.50 -11.36 6.58
C VAL A 95 -8.74 -9.91 6.97
N MET A 96 -9.68 -9.66 7.88
CA MET A 96 -9.96 -8.30 8.35
C MET A 96 -8.73 -7.70 9.06
N ARG A 97 -8.16 -6.63 8.49
CA ARG A 97 -7.05 -5.87 9.06
C ARG A 97 -7.53 -4.53 9.55
N LYS A 98 -6.86 -4.07 10.61
CA LYS A 98 -7.01 -2.73 11.16
C LYS A 98 -5.80 -1.90 10.72
N VAL A 99 -6.05 -0.75 10.14
CA VAL A 99 -4.99 0.13 9.63
C VAL A 99 -5.22 1.54 10.17
N ILE A 100 -4.15 2.14 10.68
CA ILE A 100 -4.16 3.54 11.14
C ILE A 100 -3.55 4.37 10.02
N LEU A 101 -4.30 5.40 9.62
CA LEU A 101 -3.91 6.32 8.57
C LEU A 101 -3.61 7.68 9.17
N GLU A 102 -2.43 8.22 8.87
CA GLU A 102 -1.97 9.51 9.37
C GLU A 102 -2.27 10.61 8.36
N ARG A 103 -2.92 11.68 8.83
CA ARG A 103 -3.18 12.88 8.05
C ARG A 103 -1.89 13.70 7.96
N ALA A 104 -1.61 14.23 6.78
CA ALA A 104 -0.45 15.09 6.59
C ALA A 104 -0.62 16.44 7.30
N LYS A 105 0.42 16.88 8.02
CA LYS A 105 0.38 18.03 8.96
C LYS A 105 0.09 19.39 8.31
N TRP A 106 0.43 19.58 7.04
CA TRP A 106 0.40 20.86 6.33
C TRP A 106 -1.02 21.35 5.97
N TRP A 107 -2.06 20.83 6.62
CA TRP A 107 -3.47 21.11 6.33
C TRP A 107 -4.32 21.35 7.59
N GLN A 108 -3.69 21.69 8.72
CA GLN A 108 -4.39 22.28 9.87
C GLN A 108 -4.48 23.80 9.66
N GLU A 109 -5.08 24.23 8.54
CA GLU A 109 -5.53 25.62 8.34
C GLU A 109 -7.03 25.69 8.59
#